data_AF-A0A1X7TEK9-F1
#
_entry.id   AF-A0A1X7TEK9-F1
#
_cell.length_a   1.000
_cell.length_b   1.000
_cell.length_c   1.000
_cell.angle_alpha   90.00
_cell.angle_beta   90.00
_cell.angle_gamma   90.00
#
_symmetry.space_group_name_H-M   'P 1'
#
loop_
_entity.id
_entity.type
_entity.pdbx_description
1 polymer ?
#
loop_
_entity_poly.entity_id
_entity_poly.type
_entity_poly.pdbx_seq_one_letter_code
_entity_poly.pdbx_strand_id
1 'polypeptide(L)'
;MDATLPWDQMKLILQRYEEDMKQLIVDPCPSCIVPVPQLGIFLVLRDVLMHAAGEDCSSCDLDCQKPRPLGCTHTCKLPCHPGDCPQCMHSIRLRCHCSTMPITLHCHVWTSADDDQKSKLQACNNQCTKLLSCGHRCSYSCHSGNCSPVDQCSQKVTFRCSCKRLKKDLKCHEREKRPVCNEECSRIKKEKEE
;
A
#
# COMPACT_ATOMS: atom_id res chain seq x y z
N MET A 1 23.08 -0.32 69.29
CA MET A 1 22.93 0.43 68.03
C MET A 1 21.44 0.57 67.81
N ASP A 2 20.81 1.60 68.37
CA ASP A 2 19.36 1.80 68.23
C ASP A 2 19.14 3.22 67.69
N ALA A 3 18.92 3.30 66.39
CA ALA A 3 18.58 4.53 65.69
C ALA A 3 17.06 4.57 65.46
N THR A 4 16.28 4.60 66.54
CA THR A 4 14.85 4.91 66.46
C THR A 4 14.67 6.40 66.65
N LEU A 5 14.40 7.11 65.55
CA LEU A 5 14.08 8.53 65.56
C LEU A 5 12.86 8.79 66.48
N PRO A 6 12.91 9.81 67.35
CA PRO A 6 11.77 10.22 68.17
C PRO A 6 10.52 10.47 67.32
N TRP A 7 9.34 10.09 67.81
CA TRP A 7 8.07 10.19 67.07
C TRP A 7 7.76 11.60 66.56
N ASP A 8 8.15 12.63 67.31
CA ASP A 8 7.97 14.03 66.91
C ASP A 8 8.85 14.40 65.70
N GLN A 9 10.04 13.80 65.60
CA GLN A 9 10.94 13.97 64.45
C GLN A 9 10.43 13.19 63.22
N MET A 10 9.83 12.01 63.42
CA MET A 10 9.15 11.25 62.36
C MET A 10 7.93 12.01 61.80
N LYS A 11 7.13 12.65 62.67
CA LYS A 11 5.98 13.48 62.26
C LYS A 11 6.41 14.67 61.41
N LEU A 12 7.50 15.35 61.78
CA LEU A 12 8.06 16.44 60.99
C LEU A 12 8.54 15.97 59.61
N ILE A 13 9.16 14.77 59.53
CA ILE A 13 9.56 14.17 58.25
C ILE A 13 8.33 13.80 57.42
N LEU A 14 7.29 13.21 58.02
CA LEU A 14 6.05 12.85 57.32
C LEU A 14 5.28 14.09 56.87
N GLN A 15 5.17 15.13 57.69
CA GLN A 15 4.56 16.40 57.30
C GLN A 15 5.37 17.08 56.19
N ARG A 16 6.70 17.07 56.26
CA ARG A 16 7.55 17.58 55.18
C ARG A 16 7.37 16.78 53.90
N TYR A 17 7.28 15.45 54.00
CA TYR A 17 6.99 14.58 52.87
C TYR A 17 5.58 14.81 52.29
N GLU A 18 4.59 15.07 53.13
CA GLU A 18 3.21 15.37 52.74
C GLU A 18 3.09 16.77 52.11
N GLU A 19 3.83 17.75 52.61
CA GLU A 19 3.95 19.11 52.05
C GLU A 19 4.73 19.10 50.72
N ASP A 20 5.84 18.35 50.65
CA ASP A 20 6.62 18.15 49.43
C ASP A 20 5.80 17.35 48.38
N MET A 21 4.93 16.42 48.81
CA MET A 21 3.95 15.74 47.94
C MET A 21 2.77 16.64 47.53
N LYS A 22 2.39 17.63 48.33
CA LYS A 22 1.41 18.67 47.97
C LYS A 22 2.00 19.74 47.04
N GLN A 23 3.33 19.95 47.08
CA GLN A 23 4.07 20.84 46.20
C GLN A 23 4.59 20.16 44.92
N LEU A 24 4.51 18.84 44.82
CA LEU A 24 4.64 18.11 43.55
C LEU A 24 3.33 18.19 42.73
N ILE A 25 2.86 19.40 42.49
CA ILE A 25 2.08 19.73 41.29
C ILE A 25 3.06 20.38 40.33
N VAL A 26 3.90 19.55 39.73
CA VAL A 26 4.66 19.92 38.54
C VAL A 26 3.69 19.79 37.37
N ASP A 27 3.25 20.96 36.89
CA ASP A 27 2.74 21.33 35.58
C ASP A 27 1.65 20.44 34.92
N PRO A 28 0.50 21.01 34.51
CA PRO A 28 -0.35 20.32 33.55
C PRO A 28 0.38 20.20 32.21
N CYS A 29 1.06 19.07 31.98
CA CYS A 29 0.96 18.27 30.75
C CYS A 29 1.89 17.04 30.79
N PRO A 30 1.37 15.84 31.13
CA PRO A 30 2.06 14.59 30.81
C PRO A 30 1.37 13.76 29.73
N SER A 31 0.19 14.14 29.22
CA SER A 31 -0.65 13.17 28.50
C SER A 31 -1.77 13.79 27.65
N CYS A 32 -1.49 14.21 26.43
CA CYS A 32 -2.57 14.35 25.44
C CYS A 32 -3.04 12.98 24.86
N ILE A 33 -2.66 11.85 25.47
CA ILE A 33 -3.44 10.61 25.67
C ILE A 33 -2.67 9.75 26.69
N VAL A 34 -3.22 9.47 27.88
CA VAL A 34 -3.00 8.18 28.56
C VAL A 34 -4.35 7.63 29.01
N PRO A 35 -4.61 6.33 28.83
CA PRO A 35 -5.81 5.69 29.37
C PRO A 35 -5.69 5.63 30.90
N VAL A 36 -6.70 6.13 31.61
CA VAL A 36 -6.80 5.98 33.06
C VAL A 36 -7.35 4.58 33.36
N PRO A 37 -6.64 3.70 34.09
CA PRO A 37 -7.26 2.50 34.62
C PRO A 37 -8.23 2.92 35.72
N GLN A 38 -9.52 2.97 35.40
CA GLN A 38 -10.57 3.21 36.38
C GLN A 38 -10.60 2.01 37.32
N LEU A 39 -10.07 2.18 38.53
CA LEU A 39 -10.36 1.27 39.64
C LEU A 39 -11.85 1.40 39.96
N GLY A 40 -12.64 0.51 39.36
CA GLY A 40 -14.02 0.23 39.75
C GLY A 40 -15.05 1.08 39.04
N ILE A 41 -15.65 0.53 37.99
CA ILE A 41 -17.06 0.08 37.96
C ILE A 41 -17.43 -0.12 36.49
N PHE A 42 -17.97 -1.30 36.20
CA PHE A 42 -18.64 -1.66 34.95
C PHE A 42 -19.52 -0.52 34.45
N LEU A 43 -19.32 -0.06 33.21
CA LEU A 43 -20.34 -0.06 32.15
C LEU A 43 -19.74 0.47 30.84
N VAL A 44 -20.01 -0.29 29.79
CA VAL A 44 -19.72 -0.03 28.39
C VAL A 44 -20.14 1.39 27.95
N LEU A 45 -19.20 2.16 27.38
CA LEU A 45 -19.41 3.04 26.24
C LEU A 45 -18.05 3.49 25.69
N ARG A 46 -17.93 3.38 24.38
CA ARG A 46 -16.72 3.46 23.57
C ARG A 46 -16.63 4.89 23.04
N ASP A 47 -16.03 5.79 23.81
CA ASP A 47 -15.64 7.13 23.32
C ASP A 47 -14.34 7.57 23.99
N VAL A 48 -13.30 7.74 23.17
CA VAL A 48 -12.01 8.30 23.54
C VAL A 48 -12.22 9.80 23.80
N LEU A 49 -12.36 10.19 25.07
CA LEU A 49 -12.45 11.60 25.46
C LEU A 49 -11.11 12.30 25.17
N MET A 50 -11.08 13.00 24.04
CA MET A 50 -10.06 14.01 23.70
C MET A 50 -10.18 15.16 24.70
N HIS A 51 -9.22 15.30 25.60
CA HIS A 51 -9.16 16.49 26.45
C HIS A 51 -8.78 17.71 25.59
N ALA A 52 -9.55 18.80 25.72
CA ALA A 52 -9.21 20.09 25.15
C ALA A 52 -8.06 20.72 25.96
N ALA A 53 -7.09 21.34 25.27
CA ALA A 53 -6.01 22.07 25.91
C ALA A 53 -6.57 23.29 26.68
N GLY A 54 -5.99 23.60 27.85
CA GLY A 54 -6.35 24.79 28.62
C GLY A 54 -5.97 26.10 27.90
N GLU A 55 -6.58 27.22 28.30
CA GLU A 55 -6.46 28.52 27.64
C GLU A 55 -5.02 29.08 27.58
N ASP A 56 -4.11 28.60 28.43
CA ASP A 56 -2.70 29.01 28.50
C ASP A 56 -1.70 27.99 27.88
N CYS A 57 -2.19 26.97 27.18
CA CYS A 57 -1.31 25.94 26.60
C CYS A 57 -0.61 26.45 25.33
N SER A 58 0.72 26.58 25.37
CA SER A 58 1.55 26.84 24.19
C SER A 58 1.64 25.62 23.25
N SER A 59 2.09 25.83 22.01
CA SER A 59 2.27 24.76 21.03
C SER A 59 3.24 23.69 21.57
N CYS A 60 2.79 22.45 21.62
CA CYS A 60 3.59 21.33 22.08
C CYS A 60 4.54 20.86 20.97
N ASP A 61 5.85 20.87 21.23
CA ASP A 61 6.89 20.46 20.27
C ASP A 61 7.18 18.94 20.26
N LEU A 62 6.45 18.15 21.05
CA LEU A 62 6.60 16.69 21.07
C LEU A 62 6.01 16.05 19.80
N ASP A 63 6.57 14.92 19.38
CA ASP A 63 6.05 14.15 18.24
C ASP A 63 4.62 13.66 18.48
N CYS A 64 3.79 13.71 17.43
CA CYS A 64 2.43 13.20 17.49
C CYS A 64 2.38 11.67 17.63
N GLN A 65 1.87 11.19 18.77
CA GLN A 65 1.70 9.76 19.10
C GLN A 65 0.33 9.17 18.72
N LYS A 66 -0.53 9.94 18.04
CA LYS A 66 -1.87 9.46 17.65
C LYS A 66 -1.75 8.33 16.61
N PRO A 67 -2.52 7.22 16.75
CA PRO A 67 -2.54 6.18 15.75
C PRO A 67 -3.10 6.72 14.44
N ARG A 68 -2.44 6.39 13.32
CA ARG A 68 -2.96 6.69 11.99
C ARG A 68 -4.18 5.81 11.66
N PRO A 69 -5.05 6.24 10.73
CA PRO A 69 -6.18 5.42 10.27
C PRO A 69 -5.72 4.05 9.75
N LEU A 70 -6.65 3.08 9.79
CA LEU A 70 -6.43 1.68 9.45
C LEU A 70 -5.68 1.53 8.10
N GLY A 71 -4.60 0.75 8.12
CA GLY A 71 -3.78 0.46 6.93
C GLY A 71 -2.49 1.30 6.81
N CYS A 72 -2.32 2.36 7.61
CA CYS A 72 -1.08 3.13 7.68
C CYS A 72 -0.31 2.80 8.96
N THR A 73 0.88 2.20 8.85
CA THR A 73 1.76 1.88 9.99
C THR A 73 2.83 2.96 10.26
N HIS A 74 2.76 4.09 9.56
CA HIS A 74 3.74 5.18 9.70
C HIS A 74 3.39 6.11 10.85
N THR A 75 4.42 6.61 11.54
CA THR A 75 4.28 7.66 12.55
C THR A 75 3.98 9.02 11.91
N CYS A 76 3.24 9.87 12.62
CA CYS A 76 3.02 11.25 12.19
C CYS A 76 4.28 12.07 12.40
N LYS A 77 4.77 12.76 11.36
CA LYS A 77 5.96 13.64 11.46
C LYS A 77 5.65 15.06 11.96
N LEU A 78 4.39 15.34 12.30
CA LEU A 78 4.02 16.63 12.86
C LEU A 78 4.19 16.61 14.37
N PRO A 79 4.47 17.78 14.98
CA PRO A 79 4.34 17.94 16.41
C PRO A 79 2.90 17.66 16.86
N CYS A 80 2.70 17.56 18.17
CA CYS A 80 1.39 17.34 18.76
C CYS A 80 0.42 18.42 18.27
N HIS A 81 -0.64 17.98 17.59
CA HIS A 81 -1.61 18.85 16.94
C HIS A 81 -3.03 18.53 17.41
N PRO A 82 -3.92 19.54 17.47
CA PRO A 82 -5.35 19.30 17.64
C PRO A 82 -5.92 18.59 16.40
N GLY A 83 -7.01 17.83 16.58
CA GLY A 83 -7.69 17.12 15.50
C GLY A 83 -6.97 15.88 14.94
N ASP A 84 -7.48 15.38 13.81
CA ASP A 84 -6.99 14.17 13.15
C ASP A 84 -5.65 14.38 12.44
N CYS A 85 -4.84 13.32 12.33
CA CYS A 85 -3.59 13.39 11.60
C CYS A 85 -3.83 13.65 10.11
N PRO A 86 -3.05 14.54 9.46
CA PRO A 86 -3.15 14.75 8.03
C PRO A 86 -2.74 13.49 7.27
N GLN A 87 -3.05 13.40 5.97
CA GLN A 87 -2.72 12.23 5.14
C GLN A 87 -1.23 11.86 5.17
N CYS A 88 -0.93 10.57 5.10
CA CYS A 88 0.45 10.09 5.12
C CYS A 88 1.16 10.37 3.78
N MET A 89 2.26 11.11 3.86
CA MET A 89 3.12 11.44 2.71
C MET A 89 4.35 10.52 2.60
N HIS A 90 4.36 9.39 3.31
CA HIS A 90 5.42 8.40 3.14
C HIS A 90 5.25 7.66 1.81
N SER A 91 6.32 7.53 1.06
CA SER A 91 6.33 6.76 -0.18
C SER A 91 6.51 5.27 0.12
N ILE A 92 5.57 4.46 -0.32
CA ILE A 92 5.62 3.00 -0.21
C ILE A 92 5.96 2.38 -1.58
N ARG A 93 6.58 1.21 -1.55
CA ARG A 93 6.92 0.42 -2.74
C ARG A 93 6.05 -0.83 -2.80
N LEU A 94 5.30 -0.98 -3.87
CA LEU A 94 4.42 -2.12 -4.11
C LEU A 94 4.96 -2.98 -5.26
N ARG A 95 4.67 -4.29 -5.23
CA ARG A 95 4.95 -5.17 -6.35
C ARG A 95 3.90 -4.95 -7.44
N CYS A 96 4.35 -4.76 -8.67
CA CYS A 96 3.47 -4.68 -9.83
C CYS A 96 2.92 -6.06 -10.22
N HIS A 97 1.75 -6.12 -10.87
CA HIS A 97 1.18 -7.38 -11.42
C HIS A 97 2.11 -8.12 -12.40
N CYS A 98 2.99 -7.40 -13.10
CA CYS A 98 3.98 -8.01 -13.98
C CYS A 98 5.27 -8.45 -13.26
N SER A 99 5.43 -8.09 -11.98
CA SER A 99 6.63 -8.36 -11.16
C SER A 99 7.97 -7.83 -11.70
N THR A 100 7.96 -7.07 -12.82
CA THR A 100 9.19 -6.53 -13.43
C THR A 100 9.73 -5.31 -12.69
N MET A 101 8.85 -4.42 -12.28
CA MET A 101 9.19 -3.11 -11.70
C MET A 101 8.31 -2.84 -10.47
N PRO A 102 8.87 -2.31 -9.37
CA PRO A 102 8.08 -1.86 -8.24
C PRO A 102 7.33 -0.57 -8.57
N ILE A 103 6.09 -0.43 -8.09
CA ILE A 103 5.36 0.84 -8.12
C ILE A 103 5.68 1.62 -6.86
N THR A 104 6.03 2.90 -7.01
CA THR A 104 6.22 3.81 -5.87
C THR A 104 5.07 4.79 -5.82
N LEU A 105 4.37 4.85 -4.69
CA LEU A 105 3.25 5.77 -4.48
C LEU A 105 3.11 6.15 -3.00
N HIS A 106 2.32 7.17 -2.69
CA HIS A 106 2.15 7.64 -1.32
C HIS A 106 1.22 6.74 -0.52
N CYS A 107 1.54 6.50 0.75
CA CYS A 107 0.77 5.62 1.64
C CYS A 107 -0.72 5.98 1.67
N HIS A 108 -1.08 7.27 1.72
CA HIS A 108 -2.49 7.67 1.76
C HIS A 108 -3.27 7.19 0.52
N VAL A 109 -2.66 7.24 -0.67
CA VAL A 109 -3.27 6.80 -1.93
C VAL A 109 -3.58 5.31 -1.89
N TRP A 110 -2.70 4.51 -1.27
CA TRP A 110 -2.92 3.06 -1.10
C TRP A 110 -3.98 2.74 -0.05
N THR A 111 -3.93 3.43 1.09
CA THR A 111 -4.80 3.12 2.24
C THR A 111 -6.23 3.59 2.04
N SER A 112 -6.45 4.66 1.25
CA SER A 112 -7.78 5.16 0.95
C SER A 112 -8.44 4.47 -0.25
N ALA A 113 -7.69 3.70 -1.04
CA ALA A 113 -8.19 3.04 -2.23
C ALA A 113 -9.04 1.81 -1.89
N ASP A 114 -10.13 1.62 -2.63
CA ASP A 114 -10.88 0.36 -2.68
C ASP A 114 -10.07 -0.73 -3.43
N ASP A 115 -10.57 -1.96 -3.44
CA ASP A 115 -9.84 -3.10 -4.00
C ASP A 115 -9.63 -3.01 -5.52
N ASP A 116 -10.56 -2.40 -6.26
CA ASP A 116 -10.42 -2.18 -7.71
C ASP A 116 -9.36 -1.10 -7.99
N GLN A 117 -9.39 -0.01 -7.22
CA GLN A 117 -8.36 1.02 -7.28
C GLN A 117 -6.98 0.48 -6.89
N LYS A 118 -6.88 -0.35 -5.85
CA LYS A 118 -5.61 -1.01 -5.48
C LYS A 118 -5.07 -1.87 -6.62
N SER A 119 -5.93 -2.62 -7.29
CA SER A 119 -5.55 -3.41 -8.47
C SER A 119 -4.98 -2.52 -9.58
N LYS A 120 -5.60 -1.37 -9.85
CA LYS A 120 -5.10 -0.38 -10.83
C LYS A 120 -3.80 0.30 -10.40
N LEU A 121 -3.67 0.67 -9.12
CA LEU A 121 -2.45 1.26 -8.56
C LEU A 121 -1.26 0.28 -8.58
N GLN A 122 -1.52 -1.02 -8.54
CA GLN A 122 -0.51 -2.07 -8.71
C GLN A 122 -0.17 -2.38 -10.18
N ALA A 123 -0.77 -1.69 -11.16
CA ALA A 123 -0.40 -1.80 -12.56
C ALA A 123 0.62 -0.74 -12.96
N CYS A 124 1.71 -1.14 -13.61
CA CYS A 124 2.70 -0.18 -14.13
C CYS A 124 2.26 0.55 -15.40
N ASN A 125 1.07 0.23 -15.93
CA ASN A 125 0.51 0.76 -17.18
C ASN A 125 1.35 0.55 -18.45
N ASN A 126 2.52 -0.08 -18.36
CA ASN A 126 3.28 -0.56 -19.52
C ASN A 126 2.59 -1.77 -20.16
N GLN A 127 2.97 -2.10 -21.40
CA GLN A 127 2.52 -3.33 -22.04
C GLN A 127 2.86 -4.56 -21.18
N CYS A 128 1.90 -5.46 -21.05
CA CYS A 128 2.07 -6.68 -20.27
C CYS A 128 3.22 -7.53 -20.84
N THR A 129 4.12 -7.96 -19.95
CA THR A 129 5.33 -8.73 -20.31
C THR A 129 5.07 -10.22 -20.47
N LYS A 130 3.87 -10.70 -20.09
CA LYS A 130 3.48 -12.10 -20.17
C LYS A 130 3.26 -12.53 -21.63
N LEU A 131 3.64 -13.77 -21.92
CA LEU A 131 3.42 -14.39 -23.22
C LEU A 131 2.09 -15.15 -23.24
N LEU A 132 1.37 -15.05 -24.34
CA LEU A 132 0.22 -15.89 -24.66
C LEU A 132 0.69 -17.28 -25.10
N SER A 133 -0.19 -18.28 -25.11
CA SER A 133 0.17 -19.64 -25.54
C SER A 133 0.57 -19.75 -27.01
N CYS A 134 0.25 -18.75 -27.85
CA CYS A 134 0.78 -18.64 -29.21
C CYS A 134 2.22 -18.12 -29.29
N GLY A 135 2.86 -17.81 -28.16
CA GLY A 135 4.23 -17.29 -28.08
C GLY A 135 4.36 -15.77 -28.26
N HIS A 136 3.26 -15.06 -28.50
CA HIS A 136 3.27 -13.60 -28.62
C HIS A 136 3.10 -12.91 -27.26
N ARG A 137 3.61 -11.69 -27.13
CA ARG A 137 3.38 -10.84 -25.95
C ARG A 137 1.93 -10.37 -25.91
N CYS A 138 1.35 -10.36 -24.71
CA CYS A 138 0.04 -9.77 -24.47
C CYS A 138 0.02 -8.31 -24.94
N SER A 139 -1.03 -7.92 -25.67
CA SER A 139 -1.19 -6.55 -26.21
C SER A 139 -1.81 -5.58 -25.22
N TYR A 140 -2.35 -6.07 -24.10
CA TYR A 140 -2.95 -5.24 -23.07
C TYR A 140 -1.91 -4.59 -22.17
N SER A 141 -2.29 -3.49 -21.52
CA SER A 141 -1.51 -2.91 -20.44
C SER A 141 -1.39 -3.89 -19.27
N CYS A 142 -0.41 -3.65 -18.39
CA CYS A 142 -0.19 -4.45 -17.19
C CYS A 142 -1.51 -4.60 -16.43
N HIS A 143 -1.92 -5.85 -16.22
CA HIS A 143 -3.22 -6.18 -15.66
C HIS A 143 -3.05 -7.30 -14.63
N SER A 144 -3.98 -7.38 -13.69
CA SER A 144 -4.07 -8.50 -12.78
C SER A 144 -4.60 -9.75 -13.51
N GLY A 145 -4.31 -10.93 -12.97
CA GLY A 145 -4.81 -12.21 -13.51
C GLY A 145 -4.13 -12.71 -14.79
N ASN A 146 -4.85 -13.59 -15.50
CA ASN A 146 -4.40 -14.25 -16.72
C ASN A 146 -4.59 -13.35 -17.95
N CYS A 147 -3.69 -13.48 -18.92
CA CYS A 147 -3.81 -12.75 -20.19
C CYS A 147 -4.93 -13.33 -21.06
N SER A 148 -5.43 -12.51 -22.00
CA SER A 148 -6.44 -12.90 -22.97
C SER A 148 -6.05 -14.15 -23.77
N PRO A 149 -7.03 -14.97 -24.20
CA PRO A 149 -6.76 -16.17 -24.98
C PRO A 149 -6.16 -15.85 -26.36
N VAL A 150 -5.56 -16.87 -26.99
CA VAL A 150 -4.92 -16.77 -28.31
C VAL A 150 -5.88 -16.31 -29.40
N ASP A 151 -7.16 -16.63 -29.28
CA ASP A 151 -8.19 -16.22 -30.25
C ASP A 151 -8.42 -14.70 -30.30
N GLN A 152 -7.89 -13.96 -29.32
CA GLN A 152 -7.89 -12.51 -29.28
C GLN A 152 -6.52 -11.91 -29.64
N CYS A 153 -5.53 -12.74 -29.98
CA CYS A 153 -4.20 -12.28 -30.33
C CYS A 153 -4.20 -11.53 -31.67
N SER A 154 -4.13 -10.21 -31.61
CA SER A 154 -4.19 -9.29 -32.75
C SER A 154 -2.82 -9.01 -33.41
N GLN A 155 -1.77 -9.69 -32.97
CA GLN A 155 -0.42 -9.56 -33.57
C GLN A 155 -0.46 -9.95 -35.05
N LYS A 156 0.09 -9.08 -35.90
CA LYS A 156 0.21 -9.34 -37.34
C LYS A 156 1.37 -10.29 -37.58
N VAL A 157 1.10 -11.40 -38.25
CA VAL A 157 2.07 -12.43 -38.60
C VAL A 157 1.96 -12.75 -40.09
N THR A 158 3.10 -12.90 -40.75
CA THR A 158 3.15 -13.31 -42.15
C THR A 158 3.10 -14.83 -42.24
N PHE A 159 1.97 -15.36 -42.69
CA PHE A 159 1.87 -16.78 -42.98
C PHE A 159 2.29 -17.07 -44.42
N ARG A 160 2.93 -18.22 -44.60
CA ARG A 160 3.35 -18.73 -45.92
C ARG A 160 2.66 -20.06 -46.23
N CYS A 161 2.44 -20.35 -47.51
CA CYS A 161 2.06 -21.70 -47.95
C CYS A 161 3.14 -22.71 -47.52
N SER A 162 2.82 -24.01 -47.55
CA SER A 162 3.80 -25.10 -47.39
C SER A 162 4.97 -24.98 -48.39
N CYS A 163 4.68 -24.48 -49.60
CA CYS A 163 5.63 -24.17 -50.65
C CYS A 163 6.49 -22.90 -50.44
N LYS A 164 6.23 -22.11 -49.39
CA LYS A 164 6.81 -20.79 -49.08
C LYS A 164 6.67 -19.68 -50.15
N ARG A 165 6.01 -19.94 -51.30
CA ARG A 165 5.81 -19.01 -52.42
C ARG A 165 4.74 -17.96 -52.17
N LEU A 166 3.56 -18.37 -51.70
CA LEU A 166 2.50 -17.45 -51.29
C LEU A 166 2.77 -16.97 -49.88
N LYS A 167 2.62 -15.66 -49.66
CA LYS A 167 2.68 -15.00 -48.35
C LYS A 167 1.43 -14.16 -48.15
N LYS A 168 0.88 -14.17 -46.93
CA LYS A 168 -0.26 -13.33 -46.55
C LYS A 168 -0.08 -12.87 -45.11
N ASP A 169 -0.26 -11.58 -44.88
CA ASP A 169 -0.24 -11.01 -43.54
C ASP A 169 -1.63 -11.15 -42.93
N LEU A 170 -1.70 -11.83 -41.78
CA LEU A 170 -2.94 -12.08 -41.06
C LEU A 170 -2.71 -11.80 -39.58
N LYS A 171 -3.79 -11.65 -38.81
CA LYS A 171 -3.66 -11.67 -37.35
C LYS A 171 -3.37 -13.09 -36.87
N CYS A 172 -2.66 -13.23 -35.75
CA CYS A 172 -2.30 -14.53 -35.20
C CYS A 172 -3.53 -15.43 -34.96
N HIS A 173 -4.65 -14.85 -34.51
CA HIS A 173 -5.89 -15.59 -34.31
C HIS A 173 -6.53 -16.09 -35.64
N GLU A 174 -6.19 -15.51 -36.78
CA GLU A 174 -6.72 -15.88 -38.10
C GLU A 174 -5.91 -16.98 -38.80
N ARG A 175 -5.26 -17.87 -38.02
CA ARG A 175 -4.38 -18.94 -38.52
C ARG A 175 -5.04 -19.85 -39.56
N GLU A 176 -6.36 -20.00 -39.50
CA GLU A 176 -7.16 -20.79 -40.44
C GLU A 176 -7.20 -20.17 -41.84
N LYS A 177 -7.04 -18.85 -41.96
CA LYS A 177 -7.01 -18.14 -43.24
C LYS A 177 -5.62 -18.17 -43.91
N ARG A 178 -4.68 -18.98 -43.39
CA ARG A 178 -3.32 -19.16 -43.92
C ARG A 178 -3.39 -19.49 -45.43
N PRO A 179 -2.50 -18.90 -46.26
CA PRO A 179 -2.49 -19.18 -47.69
C PRO A 179 -2.17 -20.66 -47.96
N VAL A 180 -3.04 -21.31 -48.72
CA VAL A 180 -2.87 -22.68 -49.23
C VAL A 180 -2.26 -22.62 -50.63
N CYS A 181 -1.47 -23.63 -51.02
CA CYS A 181 -0.91 -23.73 -52.38
C CYS A 181 -2.04 -23.70 -53.43
N ASN A 182 -1.86 -22.88 -54.47
CA ASN A 182 -2.70 -22.89 -55.66
C ASN A 182 -2.00 -23.63 -56.82
N GLU A 183 -2.69 -23.81 -57.96
CA GLU A 183 -2.19 -24.49 -59.16
C GLU A 183 -0.84 -23.93 -59.63
N GLU A 184 -0.70 -22.61 -59.61
CA GLU A 184 0.54 -21.93 -59.98
C GLU A 184 1.72 -22.30 -59.06
N CYS A 185 1.47 -22.55 -57.77
CA CYS A 185 2.52 -23.07 -56.88
C CYS A 185 2.95 -24.49 -57.25
N SER A 186 2.01 -25.33 -57.67
CA SER A 186 2.29 -26.71 -58.08
C SER A 186 3.07 -26.76 -59.39
N ARG A 187 2.73 -25.90 -60.36
CA ARG A 187 3.44 -25.78 -61.65
C ARG A 187 4.91 -25.41 -61.45
N ILE A 188 5.16 -24.34 -60.70
CA ILE A 188 6.54 -23.85 -60.45
C ILE A 188 7.34 -24.82 -59.59
N LYS A 189 6.70 -25.60 -58.72
CA LYS A 189 7.40 -26.64 -57.96
C LYS A 189 7.95 -27.72 -58.90
N LYS A 190 7.17 -28.16 -59.90
CA LYS A 190 7.60 -29.15 -60.90
C LYS A 190 8.73 -28.62 -61.77
N GLU A 191 8.62 -27.39 -62.27
CA GLU A 191 9.65 -26.73 -63.11
C GLU A 191 11.00 -26.53 -62.40
N LYS A 192 11.06 -26.63 -61.06
CA LYS A 192 12.30 -26.53 -60.27
C LYS A 192 12.90 -27.89 -59.88
N GLU A 193 12.15 -28.97 -60.07
CA GLU A 193 12.56 -30.33 -59.77
C GLU A 193 13.05 -31.09 -61.01
N GLU A 194 12.86 -30.53 -62.21
CA GLU A 194 13.49 -30.91 -63.50
C GLU A 194 14.79 -30.13 -63.74
#